data_AF-A0A1G1H6S8-F1
#
_entry.id   AF-A0A1G1H6S8-F1
#
_cell.length_a   1.000
_cell.length_b   1.000
_cell.length_c   1.000
_cell.angle_alpha   90.00
_cell.angle_beta   90.00
_cell.angle_gamma   90.00
#
_symmetry.space_group_name_H-M   'P 1'
#
loop_
_entity.id
_entity.type
_entity.pdbx_description
1 polymer ?
#
loop_
_entity_poly.entity_id
_entity_poly.type
_entity_poly.pdbx_seq_one_letter_code
_entity_poly.pdbx_strand_id
1 'polypeptide(L)'
;MKTTKELLGSRIKELRKLRGLSQEKLSEKINIDPKHLSRIEVGRGFPSLDTLERIAKALNVELKDFFEFSHEAKSSKELKEALNSLLKEADEEKLRLLIKLIRAVVR
;
A
#
# COMPACT_ATOMS: atom_id res chain seq x y z
N MET A 1 -2.66 10.04 14.79
CA MET A 1 -2.74 8.92 13.83
C MET A 1 -3.37 9.42 12.55
N LYS A 2 -2.98 8.89 11.39
CA LYS A 2 -3.68 9.18 10.12
C LYS A 2 -5.05 8.49 10.15
N THR A 3 -6.05 9.16 9.58
CA THR A 3 -7.39 8.59 9.36
C THR A 3 -7.36 7.58 8.21
N THR A 4 -8.35 6.69 8.15
CA THR A 4 -8.53 5.75 7.03
C THR A 4 -8.60 6.46 5.68
N LYS A 5 -9.20 7.66 5.62
CA LYS A 5 -9.28 8.47 4.40
C LYS A 5 -7.90 8.92 3.94
N GLU A 6 -7.05 9.36 4.86
CA GLU A 6 -5.68 9.80 4.56
C GLU A 6 -4.78 8.64 4.14
N LEU A 7 -4.92 7.46 4.76
CA LEU A 7 -4.20 6.26 4.38
C LEU A 7 -4.60 5.78 2.98
N LEU A 8 -5.91 5.66 2.72
CA LEU A 8 -6.45 5.29 1.42
C LEU A 8 -6.03 6.27 0.32
N GLY A 9 -6.21 7.57 0.56
CA GLY A 9 -5.81 8.62 -0.40
C GLY A 9 -4.32 8.58 -0.72
N SER A 10 -3.48 8.40 0.30
CA SER A 10 -2.03 8.27 0.12
C SER A 10 -1.66 7.05 -0.73
N ARG A 11 -2.32 5.90 -0.49
CA ARG A 11 -2.07 4.68 -1.25
C ARG A 11 -2.52 4.79 -2.71
N ILE A 12 -3.68 5.39 -2.98
CA ILE A 12 -4.15 5.67 -4.35
C ILE A 12 -3.15 6.57 -5.08
N LYS A 13 -2.65 7.62 -4.42
CA LYS A 13 -1.64 8.53 -4.97
C LYS A 13 -0.33 7.82 -5.30
N GLU A 14 0.11 6.93 -4.42
CA GLU A 14 1.32 6.11 -4.62
C GLU A 14 1.17 5.23 -5.87
N LEU A 15 0.11 4.43 -5.95
CA LEU A 15 -0.16 3.54 -7.07
C LEU A 15 -0.31 4.33 -8.39
N ARG A 16 -0.97 5.49 -8.36
CA ARG A 16 -1.06 6.38 -9.53
C ARG A 16 0.32 6.79 -10.04
N LYS A 17 1.21 7.21 -9.13
CA LYS A 17 2.57 7.61 -9.47
C LYS A 17 3.40 6.45 -10.02
N LEU A 18 3.25 5.25 -9.46
CA LEU A 18 3.90 4.03 -9.98
C LEU A 18 3.47 3.70 -11.42
N ARG A 19 2.24 4.08 -11.80
CA ARG A 19 1.75 3.98 -13.18
C ARG A 19 2.09 5.17 -14.07
N GLY A 20 2.87 6.14 -13.58
CA GLY A 20 3.30 7.30 -14.34
C GLY A 20 2.16 8.25 -14.76
N LEU A 21 1.02 8.20 -14.07
CA LEU A 21 -0.15 9.01 -14.40
C LEU A 21 -0.15 10.32 -13.60
N SER A 22 -0.53 11.44 -14.24
CA SER A 22 -0.88 12.67 -13.54
C SER A 22 -2.29 12.56 -12.91
N GLN A 23 -2.66 13.50 -12.04
CA GLN A 23 -4.01 13.52 -11.48
C GLN A 23 -5.03 13.73 -12.61
N GLU A 24 -4.76 14.65 -13.52
CA GLU A 24 -5.59 14.97 -14.69
C GLU A 24 -5.83 13.70 -15.54
N LYS A 25 -4.75 13.00 -15.92
CA LYS A 25 -4.85 11.77 -16.72
C LYS A 25 -5.65 10.67 -16.03
N LEU A 26 -5.49 10.48 -14.71
CA LEU A 26 -6.27 9.47 -13.99
C LEU A 26 -7.74 9.90 -13.90
N SER A 27 -8.02 11.17 -13.59
CA SER A 27 -9.37 11.69 -13.49
C SER A 27 -10.14 11.62 -14.81
N GLU A 28 -9.47 11.88 -15.94
CA GLU A 28 -10.03 11.68 -17.28
C GLU A 28 -10.36 10.21 -17.54
N LYS A 29 -9.43 9.30 -17.24
CA LYS A 29 -9.62 7.84 -17.44
C LYS A 29 -10.82 7.28 -16.67
N ILE A 30 -11.10 7.82 -15.48
CA ILE A 30 -12.22 7.36 -14.64
C ILE A 30 -13.44 8.28 -14.72
N ASN A 31 -13.42 9.31 -15.56
CA ASN A 31 -14.49 10.29 -15.76
C ASN A 31 -14.95 10.96 -14.44
N ILE A 32 -14.03 11.63 -13.74
CA ILE A 32 -14.34 12.48 -12.57
C ILE A 32 -13.62 13.82 -12.64
N ASP A 33 -14.06 14.79 -11.84
CA ASP A 33 -13.37 16.07 -11.69
C ASP A 33 -11.95 15.89 -11.11
N PRO A 34 -10.88 16.45 -11.71
CA PRO A 34 -9.52 16.39 -11.17
C PRO A 34 -9.40 16.90 -9.73
N LYS A 35 -10.19 17.90 -9.33
CA LYS A 35 -10.27 18.40 -7.95
C LYS A 35 -10.84 17.34 -7.00
N HIS A 36 -11.80 16.54 -7.47
CA HIS A 36 -12.33 15.43 -6.68
C HIS A 36 -11.24 14.38 -6.44
N LEU A 37 -10.50 13.98 -7.48
CA LEU A 37 -9.37 13.07 -7.33
C LEU A 37 -8.31 13.64 -6.38
N SER A 38 -7.97 14.92 -6.52
CA SER A 38 -7.01 15.60 -5.65
C SER A 38 -7.43 15.56 -4.18
N ARG A 39 -8.72 15.84 -3.90
CA ARG A 39 -9.28 15.73 -2.54
C ARG A 39 -9.21 14.30 -1.99
N ILE A 40 -9.48 13.29 -2.81
CA ILE A 40 -9.36 11.87 -2.42
C ILE A 40 -7.91 11.57 -2.03
N GLU A 41 -6.94 11.93 -2.87
CA GLU A 41 -5.52 11.61 -2.65
C GLU A 41 -4.90 12.26 -1.41
N VAL A 42 -5.49 13.35 -0.91
CA VAL A 42 -5.05 14.02 0.34
C VAL A 42 -5.97 13.73 1.54
N GLY A 43 -6.89 12.77 1.43
CA GLY A 43 -7.79 12.36 2.51
C GLY A 43 -8.92 13.34 2.84
N ARG A 44 -9.13 14.39 2.03
CA ARG A 44 -10.20 15.39 2.17
C ARG A 44 -11.50 15.00 1.45
N GLY A 45 -11.50 13.88 0.75
CA GLY A 45 -12.65 13.27 0.09
C GLY A 45 -12.64 11.76 0.32
N PHE A 46 -13.81 11.13 0.28
CA PHE A 46 -13.92 9.68 0.34
C PHE A 46 -14.61 9.19 -0.94
N PRO A 47 -13.94 8.38 -1.77
CA PRO A 47 -14.54 7.89 -3.00
C PRO A 47 -15.68 6.91 -2.69
N SER A 48 -16.67 6.82 -3.58
CA SER A 48 -17.61 5.70 -3.57
C SER A 48 -16.88 4.40 -3.95
N LEU A 49 -17.49 3.25 -3.64
CA LEU A 49 -16.95 1.96 -4.05
C LEU A 49 -16.81 1.86 -5.59
N ASP A 50 -17.82 2.34 -6.33
CA ASP A 50 -17.76 2.46 -7.79
C ASP A 50 -16.56 3.29 -8.27
N THR A 51 -16.29 4.42 -7.62
CA THR A 51 -15.12 5.25 -7.96
C THR A 51 -13.82 4.49 -7.68
N LEU A 52 -13.73 3.77 -6.56
CA LEU A 52 -12.59 2.92 -6.24
C LEU A 52 -12.38 1.81 -7.29
N GLU A 53 -13.44 1.13 -7.73
CA GLU A 53 -13.34 0.11 -8.78
C GLU A 53 -12.83 0.69 -10.10
N ARG A 54 -13.31 1.88 -10.48
CA ARG A 54 -12.82 2.58 -11.68
C ARG A 54 -11.35 2.96 -11.55
N ILE A 55 -10.92 3.44 -10.37
CA ILE A 55 -9.50 3.72 -10.10
C ILE A 55 -8.67 2.43 -10.18
N ALA A 56 -9.13 1.33 -9.58
CA ALA A 56 -8.43 0.04 -9.59
C ALA A 56 -8.21 -0.45 -11.03
N LYS A 57 -9.27 -0.41 -11.85
CA LYS A 57 -9.20 -0.75 -13.29
C LYS A 57 -8.22 0.17 -14.04
N ALA A 58 -8.31 1.48 -13.84
CA ALA A 58 -7.44 2.45 -14.52
C ALA A 58 -5.96 2.33 -14.12
N LEU A 59 -5.69 1.88 -12.89
CA LEU A 59 -4.35 1.62 -12.37
C LEU A 59 -3.91 0.17 -12.58
N ASN A 60 -4.76 -0.72 -13.09
CA ASN A 60 -4.51 -2.16 -13.28
C ASN A 60 -3.99 -2.84 -11.99
N VAL A 61 -4.73 -2.63 -10.90
CA VAL A 61 -4.52 -3.20 -9.56
C VAL A 61 -5.82 -3.79 -9.04
N GLU A 62 -5.77 -4.57 -7.97
CA GLU A 62 -6.96 -5.06 -7.27
C GLU A 62 -7.41 -4.09 -6.17
N LEU A 63 -8.70 -4.13 -5.79
CA LEU A 63 -9.23 -3.27 -4.72
C LEU A 63 -8.46 -3.43 -3.40
N LYS A 64 -8.00 -4.65 -3.08
CA LYS A 64 -7.25 -4.95 -1.85
C LYS A 64 -5.96 -4.13 -1.76
N ASP A 65 -5.35 -3.80 -2.89
CA ASP A 65 -4.06 -3.10 -2.97
C ASP A 65 -4.18 -1.66 -2.43
N PHE A 66 -5.38 -1.09 -2.42
CA PHE A 66 -5.67 0.21 -1.80
C PHE A 66 -5.68 0.17 -0.27
N PHE A 67 -5.90 -1.00 0.32
CA PHE A 67 -5.98 -1.23 1.76
C PHE A 67 -4.69 -1.83 2.34
N GLU A 68 -3.68 -2.05 1.50
CA GLU A 68 -2.32 -2.32 1.93
C GLU A 68 -1.66 -1.05 2.46
N PHE A 69 -2.08 -0.62 3.65
CA PHE A 69 -1.60 0.59 4.31
C PHE A 69 -0.18 0.42 4.91
N SER A 70 0.61 -0.54 4.42
CA SER A 70 1.86 -1.02 5.01
C SER A 70 3.04 -0.04 4.91
N HIS A 71 2.76 1.25 5.05
CA HIS A 71 3.70 2.30 5.41
C HIS A 71 3.35 2.94 6.77
N GLU A 72 2.46 2.35 7.57
CA GLU A 72 2.67 2.45 9.02
C GLU A 72 3.98 1.70 9.29
N ALA A 73 4.97 2.40 9.85
CA ALA A 73 6.18 1.78 10.36
C ALA A 73 5.72 0.68 11.30
N LYS A 74 5.75 -0.58 10.84
CA LYS A 74 5.40 -1.73 11.67
C LYS A 74 6.17 -1.54 12.96
N SER A 75 5.45 -1.52 14.08
CA SER A 75 6.08 -1.45 15.39
C SER A 75 7.10 -2.59 15.48
N SER A 76 8.15 -2.41 16.28
CA SER A 76 9.13 -3.49 16.50
C SER A 76 8.44 -4.81 16.91
N LYS A 77 7.28 -4.71 17.58
CA LYS A 77 6.43 -5.84 17.94
C LYS A 77 5.83 -6.54 16.70
N GLU A 78 5.18 -5.81 15.80
CA GLU A 78 4.56 -6.38 14.59
C GLU A 78 5.59 -6.97 13.62
N LEU A 79 6.77 -6.35 13.52
CA LEU A 79 7.89 -6.91 12.75
C LEU A 79 8.37 -8.24 13.32
N LYS A 80 8.50 -8.32 14.66
CA LYS A 80 8.89 -9.55 15.35
C LYS A 80 7.83 -10.64 15.22
N GLU A 81 6.55 -10.29 15.30
CA GLU A 81 5.45 -11.24 15.13
C GLU A 81 5.39 -11.81 13.71
N ALA A 82 5.54 -10.95 12.69
CA ALA A 82 5.61 -11.38 11.30
C ALA A 82 6.83 -12.29 11.05
N LEU A 83 8.01 -11.93 11.57
CA LEU A 83 9.21 -12.76 11.48
C LEU A 83 9.01 -14.11 12.16
N ASN A 84 8.41 -14.14 13.36
CA ASN A 84 8.15 -15.38 14.10
C ASN A 84 7.19 -16.32 13.34
N SER A 85 6.22 -15.78 12.61
CA SER A 85 5.35 -16.61 11.76
C SER A 85 6.14 -17.27 10.63
N LEU A 86 6.98 -16.50 9.93
CA LEU A 86 7.82 -17.01 8.84
C LEU A 86 8.84 -18.06 9.33
N LEU A 87 9.40 -17.87 10.53
CA LEU A 87 10.34 -18.83 11.12
C LEU A 87 9.69 -20.17 11.49
N LYS A 88 8.39 -20.20 11.80
CA LYS A 88 7.66 -21.46 12.08
C LYS A 88 7.51 -22.35 10.85
N GLU A 89 7.47 -21.74 9.66
CA GLU A 89 7.28 -22.44 8.39
C GLU A 89 8.60 -22.80 7.71
N ALA A 90 9.73 -22.30 8.22
CA ALA A 90 11.06 -22.51 7.64
C ALA A 90 11.65 -23.87 8.05
N ASP A 91 12.17 -24.61 7.07
CA ASP A 91 12.96 -25.81 7.30
C ASP A 91 14.38 -25.50 7.83
N GLU A 92 15.09 -26.53 8.26
CA GLU A 92 16.41 -26.40 8.88
C GLU A 92 17.44 -25.71 7.97
N GLU A 93 17.39 -25.97 6.66
CA GLU A 93 18.31 -25.37 5.70
C GLU A 93 18.09 -23.85 5.60
N LYS A 94 16.82 -23.43 5.46
CA LYS A 94 16.43 -22.02 5.44
C LYS A 94 16.77 -21.31 6.74
N LEU A 95 16.52 -21.95 7.89
CA LEU A 95 16.86 -21.37 9.20
C LEU A 95 18.37 -21.12 9.34
N ARG A 96 19.21 -22.05 8.87
CA ARG A 96 20.67 -21.87 8.87
C ARG A 96 21.11 -20.68 8.00
N LEU A 97 20.51 -20.50 6.82
CA LEU A 97 20.77 -19.35 5.96
C LEU A 97 20.32 -18.04 6.61
N LEU A 98 19.10 -18.00 7.16
CA LEU A 98 18.55 -16.82 7.83
C LEU A 98 19.43 -16.36 9.01
N ILE A 99 19.94 -17.29 9.83
CA ILE A 99 20.86 -16.95 10.93
C ILE A 99 22.13 -16.28 10.39
N LYS A 100 22.70 -16.76 9.28
CA LYS A 100 23.89 -16.15 8.66
C LYS A 100 23.60 -14.73 8.18
N LEU A 101 22.48 -14.53 7.49
CA LEU A 101 22.06 -13.22 6.97
C LEU A 101 21.77 -12.22 8.09
N ILE A 102 21.00 -12.63 9.11
CA ILE A 102 20.67 -11.78 10.26
C ILE A 102 21.93 -11.36 11.00
N ARG A 103 22.89 -12.29 11.22
CA ARG A 103 24.17 -11.95 11.85
C ARG A 103 24.97 -10.93 11.05
N ALA A 104 24.95 -11.00 9.72
CA ALA A 104 25.68 -10.06 8.87
C ALA A 104 25.08 -8.64 8.88
N VAL A 105 23.82 -8.50 9.28
CA VAL A 105 23.09 -7.21 9.27
C VAL A 105 22.99 -6.61 10.68
N VAL A 106 22.91 -7.44 11.72
CA VAL A 106 22.70 -7.00 13.12
C VAL A 106 24.00 -6.87 13.91
N ARG A 107 25.11 -7.46 13.44
CA ARG A 107 26.45 -7.27 14.02
C ARG A 107 27.28 -6.29 13.23
#